data_AF-A0A2P5BXR2-F1
#
_entry.id   AF-A0A2P5BXR2-F1
#
_cell.length_a   1.000
_cell.length_b   1.000
_cell.length_c   1.000
_cell.angle_alpha   90.00
_cell.angle_beta   90.00
_cell.angle_gamma   90.00
#
_symmetry.space_group_name_H-M   'P 1'
#
loop_
_entity.id
_entity.type
_entity.pdbx_description
1 polymer ?
#
loop_
_entity_poly.entity_id
_entity_poly.type
_entity_poly.pdbx_seq_one_letter_code
_entity_poly.pdbx_strand_id
1 'polypeptide(L)' 'MSAYDRWQVLRGDSTESRDLLFSAKRSSLIQLKTELDVFLANNTREEVCDFKVKGSWFDRSCVVYAGESSTIVAQKM' A
#
# COMPACT_ATOMS: atom_id res chain seq x y z
N MET A 1 -3.42 -13.44 7.02
CA MET A 1 -2.35 -12.56 6.53
C MET A 1 -1.13 -12.82 7.39
N SER A 2 -0.04 -13.34 6.82
CA SER A 2 1.19 -13.61 7.59
C SER A 2 2.09 -12.38 7.59
N ALA A 3 3.07 -12.30 8.49
CA ALA A 3 4.03 -11.20 8.55
C ALA A 3 4.84 -10.99 7.24
N TYR A 4 4.84 -11.97 6.33
CA TYR A 4 5.56 -11.92 5.05
C TYR A 4 4.89 -11.06 3.96
N ASP A 5 3.66 -10.58 4.18
CA ASP A 5 2.93 -9.77 3.20
C ASP A 5 3.03 -8.26 3.45
N ARG A 6 4.00 -7.83 4.26
CA ARG A 6 4.21 -6.42 4.63
C ARG A 6 5.56 -5.90 4.14
N TRP A 7 5.53 -4.73 3.53
CA TRP A 7 6.70 -3.93 3.18
C TRP A 7 6.74 -2.67 4.02
N GLN A 8 7.94 -2.25 4.41
CA GLN A 8 8.19 -0.99 5.09
C GLN A 8 9.11 -0.15 4.21
N VAL A 9 8.76 1.12 4.06
CA VAL A 9 9.56 2.08 3.29
C VAL A 9 10.14 3.07 4.27
N LEU A 10 11.48 3.10 4.34
CA LEU A 10 12.24 3.98 5.21
C LEU A 10 12.91 5.09 4.40
N ARG A 11 13.29 6.18 5.07
CA ARG A 11 13.97 7.31 4.45
C ARG A 11 15.41 6.95 4.09
N GLY A 12 15.81 7.22 2.85
CA GLY A 12 17.17 6.95 2.37
C GLY A 12 17.52 5.47 2.50
N ASP A 13 18.75 5.19 2.93
CA ASP A 13 19.23 3.81 3.15
C ASP A 13 19.07 3.37 4.63
N SER A 14 18.17 4.02 5.38
CA SER A 14 17.98 3.73 6.80
C SER A 14 17.26 2.40 7.04
N THR A 15 17.62 1.75 8.14
CA THR A 15 16.92 0.59 8.71
C THR A 15 16.27 0.90 10.05
N GLU A 16 16.27 2.16 10.48
CA GLU A 16 15.79 2.61 11.79
C GLU A 16 14.28 2.89 11.78
N SER A 17 13.54 2.39 12.77
CA SER A 17 12.08 2.57 12.86
C SER A 17 11.63 4.04 12.85
N ARG A 18 12.48 4.97 13.32
CA ARG A 18 12.20 6.42 13.32
C ARG A 18 12.10 7.01 11.91
N ASP A 19 12.69 6.33 10.94
CA ASP A 19 12.77 6.78 9.54
C ASP A 19 11.68 6.14 8.67
N LEU A 20 10.74 5.39 9.28
CA LEU A 20 9.59 4.84 8.58
C LEU A 20 8.77 5.97 7.95
N LEU A 21 8.52 5.87 6.63
CA LEU A 21 7.65 6.78 5.89
C LEU A 21 6.23 6.20 5.80
N PHE A 22 6.14 4.96 5.37
CA PHE A 22 4.89 4.22 5.30
C PHE A 22 5.15 2.71 5.29
N SER A 23 4.09 1.95 5.46
CA SER A 23 4.08 0.51 5.23
C SER A 23 2.96 0.14 4.27
N ALA A 24 3.19 -0.92 3.50
CA ALA A 24 2.21 -1.47 2.58
C ALA A 24 1.95 -2.92 2.96
N LYS A 25 0.68 -3.32 2.99
CA LYS A 25 0.26 -4.69 3.26
C LYS A 25 -0.56 -5.21 2.10
N ARG A 26 -0.37 -6.47 1.74
CA ARG A 26 -1.27 -7.12 0.78
C ARG A 26 -2.63 -7.40 1.42
N SER A 27 -3.69 -6.90 0.81
CA SER A 27 -5.07 -7.04 1.31
C SER A 27 -5.91 -8.06 0.53
N SER A 28 -5.45 -8.51 -0.65
CA SER A 28 -6.09 -9.58 -1.44
C SER A 28 -5.17 -10.77 -1.69
N LEU A 29 -5.72 -11.99 -1.58
CA LEU A 29 -5.05 -13.25 -1.88
C LEU A 29 -5.36 -13.77 -3.30
N ILE A 30 -6.14 -13.04 -4.08
CA ILE A 30 -6.52 -13.44 -5.43
C ILE A 30 -5.35 -13.12 -6.38
N GLN A 31 -4.66 -14.15 -6.86
CA GLN A 31 -3.44 -14.03 -7.69
C GLN A 31 -3.58 -13.11 -8.92
N LEU A 32 -4.80 -12.89 -9.41
CA LEU A 32 -5.08 -12.11 -10.62
C LEU A 32 -5.24 -10.60 -10.37
N LYS A 33 -5.48 -10.18 -9.12
CA LYS A 33 -5.68 -8.77 -8.74
C LYS A 33 -4.78 -8.43 -7.57
N THR A 34 -3.87 -7.49 -7.77
CA THR A 34 -3.01 -7.00 -6.69
C THR A 34 -3.74 -5.89 -5.96
N GLU A 35 -3.90 -6.06 -4.65
CA GLU A 35 -4.47 -5.03 -3.77
C GLU A 35 -3.52 -4.83 -2.58
N LEU A 36 -3.13 -3.58 -2.38
CA LEU A 36 -2.27 -3.17 -1.27
C LEU A 36 -2.93 -2.05 -0.48
N ASP A 37 -2.92 -2.19 0.85
CA ASP A 37 -3.31 -1.16 1.78
C ASP A 37 -2.04 -0.46 2.29
N VAL A 38 -1.97 0.86 2.14
CA VAL A 38 -0.82 1.67 2.54
C VAL A 38 -1.19 2.48 3.77
N PHE A 39 -0.32 2.42 4.78
CA PHE A 39 -0.45 3.12 6.06
C PHE A 39 0.76 4.02 6.25
N LEU A 40 0.52 5.33 6.37
CA LEU A 40 1.56 6.30 6.70
C LEU A 40 2.07 6.07 8.12
N ALA A 41 3.31 6.48 8.40
CA ALA A 41 3.94 6.24 9.70
C ALA A 41 3.19 6.86 10.90
N ASN A 42 2.38 7.89 10.68
CA ASN A 42 1.54 8.51 11.71
C ASN A 42 0.22 7.75 11.96
N ASN A 43 -0.18 6.83 11.08
CA ASN A 43 -1.36 6.00 11.21
C ASN A 43 -1.04 4.73 12.01
N THR A 44 -0.91 4.89 13.33
CA THR A 44 -0.51 3.80 14.24
C THR A 44 -1.61 2.78 14.51
N ARG A 45 -2.88 3.13 14.26
CA ARG A 45 -4.02 2.23 14.46
C ARG A 45 -4.18 1.25 13.31
N GLU A 46 -3.82 1.64 12.09
CA GLU A 46 -3.90 0.83 10.87
C GLU A 46 -5.29 0.20 10.62
N GLU A 47 -6.37 0.84 11.14
CA GLU A 47 -7.76 0.40 10.95
C GLU A 47 -8.29 0.76 9.56
N VAL A 48 -7.84 1.90 9.01
CA VAL A 48 -8.17 2.40 7.68
C VAL A 48 -6.88 2.78 6.97
N CYS A 49 -6.73 2.39 5.70
CA CYS A 49 -5.55 2.74 4.92
C CYS A 49 -5.58 4.23 4.53
N ASP A 50 -4.40 4.84 4.43
CA ASP A 50 -4.23 6.20 3.91
C ASP A 50 -4.26 6.23 2.38
N PHE A 51 -3.78 5.14 1.76
CA PHE A 51 -3.91 4.91 0.32
C PHE A 51 -4.22 3.47 0.02
N LYS A 52 -4.96 3.27 -1.07
CA LYS A 52 -5.28 1.95 -1.60
C LYS A 52 -4.71 1.79 -2.99
N VAL A 53 -3.94 0.74 -3.21
CA VAL A 53 -3.41 0.41 -4.53
C VAL A 53 -4.18 -0.76 -5.10
N LYS A 54 -4.75 -0.58 -6.29
CA LYS A 54 -5.41 -1.65 -7.04
C LYS A 54 -4.71 -1.82 -8.38
N GLY A 55 -4.29 -3.03 -8.68
CA GLY A 55 -3.66 -3.38 -9.93
C GLY A 55 -4.19 -4.68 -10.51
N SER A 56 -4.08 -4.81 -11.83
CA SER A 56 -4.42 -6.00 -12.58
C SER A 56 -3.21 -6.44 -13.39
N TRP A 57 -2.83 -7.72 -13.26
CA TRP A 57 -1.73 -8.26 -14.06
C TRP A 57 -2.10 -8.26 -15.55
N PHE A 58 -3.33 -8.63 -15.89
CA PHE A 58 -3.79 -8.76 -17.27
C PHE A 58 -3.74 -7.44 -18.03
N ASP A 59 -4.21 -6.39 -17.37
CA ASP A 59 -4.41 -5.08 -17.99
C ASP A 59 -3.18 -4.17 -17.78
N ARG A 60 -2.18 -4.68 -17.05
CA ARG A 60 -0.99 -3.94 -16.59
C ARG A 60 -1.32 -2.60 -15.92
N SER A 61 -2.53 -2.51 -15.36
CA SER A 61 -3.06 -1.30 -14.73
C SER A 61 -2.62 -1.23 -13.27
N CYS A 62 -2.40 -0.01 -12.80
CA CYS A 62 -2.14 0.28 -11.40
C CYS A 62 -2.77 1.62 -11.07
N VAL A 63 -3.67 1.64 -10.10
CA VAL A 63 -4.38 2.84 -9.64
C VAL A 63 -4.17 2.98 -8.14
N VAL A 64 -3.83 4.18 -7.71
CA VAL A 64 -3.68 4.56 -6.31
C VAL A 64 -4.82 5.49 -5.94
N TYR A 65 -5.54 5.14 -4.88
CA TYR A 65 -6.67 5.89 -4.34
C TYR A 65 -6.31 6.52 -2.99
N ALA A 66 -6.92 7.66 -2.66
CA ALA A 66 -6.86 8.23 -1.32
C ALA A 66 -7.79 7.45 -0.38
N GLY A 67 -7.19 6.75 0.58
CA GLY A 67 -7.85 5.80 1.49
C GLY A 67 -8.77 4.82 0.78
N GLU A 68 -9.92 4.55 1.39
CA GLU A 68 -10.99 3.71 0.83
C GLU A 68 -11.96 4.48 -0.09
N SER A 69 -11.62 5.72 -0.49
CA SER A 69 -12.47 6.54 -1.35
C SER A 69 -12.30 6.21 -2.84
N SER A 70 -13.15 6.79 -3.69
CA SER A 70 -13.02 6.73 -5.15
C SER A 70 -12.04 7.78 -5.72
N THR A 71 -11.41 8.60 -4.87
CA THR A 71 -10.49 9.65 -5.30
C THR A 71 -9.18 9.05 -5.77
N ILE A 72 -8.87 9.18 -7.06
CA ILE A 72 -7.60 8.71 -7.65
C ILE A 72 -6.52 9.77 -7.43
N VAL A 73 -5.38 9.36 -6.89
CA VAL A 73 -4.20 10.23 -6.71
C VAL A 73 -3.08 9.93 -7.71
N ALA A 74 -3.04 8.71 -8.24
CA ALA A 74 -2.13 8.33 -9.32
C ALA A 74 -2.71 7.14 -10.10
N GLN A 75 -2.40 7.08 -11.41
CA GLN A 75 -2.77 5.97 -12.26
C GLN A 75 -1.71 5.75 -13.33
N LYS A 76 -1.35 4.48 -13.56
CA LYS A 76 -0.61 4.07 -14.75
C LYS A 76 -1.59 3.76 -15.88
N MET A 77 -1.42 4.45 -17.01
CA MET A 77 -2.10 4.21 -18.27
C MET A 77 -1.45 3.06 -19.04
#